data_AF-A0A060ICI0-F1
#
_entry.id   AF-A0A060ICI0-F1
#
_cell.length_a   1.000
_cell.length_b   1.000
_cell.length_c   1.000
_cell.angle_alpha   90.00
_cell.angle_beta   90.00
_cell.angle_gamma   90.00
#
_symmetry.space_group_name_H-M   'P 1'
#
loop_
_entity.id
_entity.type
_entity.pdbx_description
1 polymer ?
#
loop_
_entity_poly.entity_id
_entity_poly.type
_entity_poly.pdbx_seq_one_letter_code
_entity_poly.pdbx_strand_id
1 'polypeptide(L)'
;MYTRELQLAHSALAAAKYSMHQRLARWLLMCHDRLAGDVPVTHEFLAAMLGVRRSGITEHLHVLEGIHAIKSTRGNVRILDRRALIEVAGGCYGGPEAEYERLIVSEEAPYLMVAE
;
A
#
# COMPACT_ATOMS: atom_id res chain seq x y z
N MET A 1 -4.55 -16.67 -16.83
CA MET A 1 -5.47 -17.10 -15.74
C MET A 1 -4.74 -17.45 -14.43
N TYR A 2 -3.41 -17.58 -14.39
CA TYR A 2 -2.66 -18.01 -13.20
C TYR A 2 -2.26 -16.86 -12.24
N THR A 3 -2.35 -15.61 -12.68
CA THR A 3 -1.85 -14.44 -11.94
C THR A 3 -2.80 -13.93 -10.85
N ARG A 4 -4.12 -14.16 -10.98
CA ARG A 4 -5.10 -13.75 -9.96
C ARG A 4 -5.06 -14.64 -8.72
N GLU A 5 -4.84 -15.95 -8.89
CA GLU A 5 -4.81 -16.89 -7.76
C GLU A 5 -3.59 -16.63 -6.87
N LEU A 6 -2.45 -16.27 -7.46
CA LEU A 6 -1.25 -15.90 -6.70
C LEU A 6 -1.45 -14.60 -5.91
N GLN A 7 -2.12 -13.59 -6.50
CA GLN A 7 -2.45 -12.34 -5.80
C GLN A 7 -3.47 -12.54 -4.67
N LEU A 8 -4.48 -13.39 -4.88
CA LEU A 8 -5.47 -13.73 -3.84
C LEU A 8 -4.84 -14.52 -2.71
N ALA A 9 -3.98 -15.50 -3.02
CA ALA A 9 -3.22 -16.27 -2.04
C ALA A 9 -2.27 -15.36 -1.25
N HIS A 10 -1.56 -14.43 -1.89
CA HIS A 10 -0.73 -13.43 -1.20
C HIS A 10 -1.56 -12.50 -0.31
N SER A 11 -2.75 -12.09 -0.76
CA SER A 11 -3.65 -11.24 0.03
C SER A 11 -4.22 -11.97 1.25
N ALA A 12 -4.57 -13.25 1.10
CA ALA A 12 -5.04 -14.11 2.18
C ALA A 12 -3.92 -14.47 3.17
N LEU A 13 -2.72 -14.77 2.69
CA LEU A 13 -1.53 -14.97 3.52
C LEU A 13 -1.13 -13.68 4.23
N ALA A 14 -1.16 -12.52 3.57
CA ALA A 14 -0.89 -11.25 4.21
C ALA A 14 -1.95 -10.91 5.27
N ALA A 15 -3.22 -11.25 5.04
CA ALA A 15 -4.28 -11.12 6.03
C ALA A 15 -4.10 -12.05 7.25
N ALA A 16 -3.48 -13.23 7.05
CA ALA A 16 -3.21 -14.20 8.12
C ALA A 16 -1.88 -13.96 8.87
N LYS A 17 -0.89 -13.31 8.24
CA LYS A 17 0.48 -13.15 8.77
C LYS A 17 0.77 -11.75 9.31
N TYR A 18 0.06 -10.72 8.84
CA TYR A 18 0.32 -9.33 9.19
C TYR A 18 -0.92 -8.65 9.74
N SER A 19 -0.71 -7.82 10.76
CA SER A 19 -1.75 -7.00 11.37
C SER A 19 -2.40 -6.07 10.34
N MET A 20 -3.62 -5.64 10.65
CA MET A 20 -4.32 -4.69 9.78
C MET A 20 -3.57 -3.35 9.65
N HIS A 21 -2.87 -2.90 10.69
CA HIS A 21 -2.01 -1.72 10.64
C HIS A 21 -0.85 -1.90 9.64
N GLN A 22 -0.20 -3.06 9.64
CA GLN A 22 0.86 -3.39 8.69
C GLN A 22 0.33 -3.38 7.24
N ARG A 23 -0.83 -3.99 7.00
CA ARG A 23 -1.45 -4.05 5.66
C ARG A 23 -1.88 -2.68 5.17
N LEU A 24 -2.45 -1.84 6.04
CA LEU A 24 -2.82 -0.47 5.72
C LEU A 24 -1.57 0.39 5.41
N ALA A 25 -0.54 0.31 6.25
CA ALA A 25 0.72 1.02 6.04
C ALA A 25 1.37 0.66 4.70
N ARG A 26 1.46 -0.65 4.40
CA ARG A 26 1.94 -1.15 3.10
C ARG A 26 1.11 -0.62 1.94
N TRP A 27 -0.22 -0.63 2.04
CA TRP A 27 -1.09 -0.16 0.96
C TRP A 27 -0.88 1.34 0.69
N LEU A 28 -0.76 2.15 1.75
CA LEU A 28 -0.49 3.58 1.64
C LEU A 28 0.88 3.85 1.02
N LEU A 29 1.93 3.11 1.42
CA LEU A 29 3.26 3.20 0.80
C LEU A 29 3.20 2.84 -0.68
N MET A 30 2.54 1.74 -1.04
CA MET A 30 2.33 1.34 -2.43
C MET A 30 1.63 2.42 -3.27
N CYS A 31 0.63 3.11 -2.71
CA CYS A 31 -0.02 4.22 -3.39
C CYS A 31 0.92 5.41 -3.55
N HIS A 32 1.68 5.74 -2.50
CA HIS A 32 2.66 6.82 -2.52
C HIS A 32 3.83 6.57 -3.48
N ASP A 33 4.21 5.31 -3.69
CA ASP A 33 5.24 4.95 -4.67
C ASP A 33 4.76 5.17 -6.11
N ARG A 34 3.43 5.18 -6.33
CA ARG A 34 2.81 5.38 -7.65
C ARG A 34 2.25 6.79 -7.87
N LEU A 35 2.07 7.56 -6.80
CA LEU A 35 1.48 8.90 -6.82
C LEU A 35 2.52 9.91 -6.34
N ALA A 36 2.77 10.96 -7.10
CA ALA A 36 3.61 12.08 -6.67
C ALA A 36 2.84 13.02 -5.71
N GLY A 37 2.34 12.51 -4.57
CA GLY A 37 1.64 13.33 -3.58
C GLY A 37 0.63 12.58 -2.70
N ASP A 38 -0.46 13.27 -2.35
CA ASP A 38 -1.50 12.72 -1.49
C ASP A 38 -2.22 11.51 -2.13
N VAL A 39 -2.75 10.62 -1.30
CA VAL A 39 -3.48 9.43 -1.73
C VAL A 39 -4.98 9.71 -1.67
N PRO A 40 -5.66 9.99 -2.81
CA PRO A 40 -7.09 10.25 -2.84
C PRO A 40 -7.84 8.94 -2.60
N VAL A 41 -8.31 8.73 -1.37
CA VAL A 41 -8.96 7.47 -0.98
C VAL A 41 -10.01 7.69 0.11
N THR A 42 -11.13 7.00 0.00
CA THR A 42 -12.18 6.98 1.03
C THR A 42 -11.96 5.80 1.99
N HIS A 43 -12.46 5.93 3.22
CA HIS A 43 -12.43 4.82 4.19
C HIS A 43 -13.21 3.60 3.70
N GLU A 44 -14.27 3.81 2.92
CA GLU A 44 -15.06 2.73 2.33
C GLU A 44 -14.27 1.97 1.26
N PHE A 45 -13.53 2.69 0.43
CA PHE A 45 -12.65 2.08 -0.56
C PHE A 45 -11.50 1.30 0.12
N LEU A 46 -10.87 1.88 1.15
CA LEU A 46 -9.87 1.18 1.96
C LEU A 46 -10.43 -0.09 2.60
N ALA A 47 -11.66 -0.04 3.12
CA ALA A 47 -12.34 -1.18 3.73
C ALA A 47 -12.53 -2.32 2.72
N ALA A 48 -12.99 -1.98 1.51
CA ALA A 48 -13.14 -2.93 0.41
C ALA A 48 -11.80 -3.54 -0.02
N MET A 49 -10.77 -2.71 -0.21
CA MET A 49 -9.44 -3.16 -0.65
C MET A 49 -8.71 -4.02 0.38
N LEU A 50 -8.96 -3.80 1.67
CA LEU A 50 -8.32 -4.54 2.75
C LEU A 50 -9.20 -5.68 3.31
N GLY A 51 -10.42 -5.84 2.79
CA GLY A 51 -11.35 -6.90 3.19
C GLY A 51 -11.84 -6.79 4.63
N VAL A 52 -12.02 -5.57 5.14
CA VAL A 52 -12.48 -5.30 6.51
C VAL A 52 -13.72 -4.40 6.52
N ARG A 53 -14.34 -4.23 7.70
CA ARG A 53 -15.42 -3.25 7.88
C ARG A 53 -14.86 -1.84 7.99
N ARG A 54 -15.63 -0.85 7.52
CA ARG A 54 -15.26 0.58 7.56
C ARG A 54 -14.88 1.07 8.97
N SER A 55 -15.56 0.61 10.01
CA SER A 55 -15.26 0.98 11.40
C SER A 55 -13.82 0.61 11.81
N GLY A 56 -13.31 -0.54 11.35
CA GLY A 56 -11.92 -0.93 11.58
C GLY A 56 -10.93 0.00 10.87
N ILE A 57 -11.24 0.46 9.65
CA ILE A 57 -10.38 1.40 8.93
C ILE A 57 -10.17 2.71 9.70
N THR A 58 -11.22 3.28 10.27
CA THR A 58 -11.10 4.53 11.04
C THR A 58 -10.16 4.35 12.22
N GLU A 59 -10.30 3.26 12.97
CA GLU A 59 -9.42 2.95 14.11
C GLU A 59 -7.96 2.81 13.66
N HIS A 60 -7.71 2.08 12.58
CA HIS A 60 -6.34 1.89 12.09
C HIS A 60 -5.71 3.17 11.54
N LEU A 61 -6.50 4.04 10.89
CA LEU A 61 -6.03 5.37 10.46
C LEU A 61 -5.70 6.27 11.65
N HIS A 62 -6.51 6.26 12.72
CA HIS A 62 -6.22 7.05 13.93
C HIS A 62 -4.94 6.62 14.63
N VAL A 63 -4.60 5.33 14.64
CA VAL A 63 -3.32 4.87 15.17
C VAL A 63 -2.14 5.44 14.35
N LEU A 64 -2.24 5.42 13.01
CA LEU A 64 -1.21 5.98 12.14
C LEU A 64 -1.12 7.52 12.25
N GLU A 65 -2.24 8.20 12.45
CA GLU A 65 -2.26 9.65 12.75
C GLU A 65 -1.65 9.95 14.13
N GLY A 66 -1.92 9.12 15.14
CA GLY A 66 -1.40 9.30 16.50
C GLY A 66 0.13 9.23 16.59
N ILE A 67 0.76 8.44 15.72
CA ILE A 67 2.22 8.39 15.57
C ILE A 67 2.77 9.41 14.55
N HIS A 68 1.93 10.31 14.04
CA HIS A 68 2.27 11.34 13.06
C HIS A 68 2.82 10.80 11.73
N ALA A 69 2.53 9.54 11.38
CA ALA A 69 2.96 8.96 10.11
C ALA A 69 2.11 9.48 8.93
N ILE A 70 0.83 9.76 9.18
CA ILE A 70 -0.13 10.24 8.17
C ILE A 70 -1.02 11.35 8.72
N LYS A 71 -1.73 12.01 7.79
CA LYS A 71 -2.90 12.83 8.06
C LYS A 71 -4.06 12.37 7.20
N SER A 72 -5.15 11.94 7.82
CA SER A 72 -6.36 11.47 7.15
C SER A 72 -7.40 12.58 7.12
N THR A 73 -7.85 12.95 5.92
CA THR A 73 -8.96 13.87 5.68
C THR A 73 -10.05 13.16 4.87
N ARG A 74 -11.21 13.78 4.72
CA ARG A 74 -12.31 13.18 3.96
C ARG A 74 -11.87 12.95 2.51
N GLY A 75 -11.78 11.67 2.12
CA GLY A 75 -11.43 11.27 0.76
C GLY A 75 -9.95 11.42 0.41
N ASN A 76 -9.07 11.66 1.38
CA ASN A 76 -7.66 11.90 1.11
C ASN A 76 -6.78 11.53 2.31
N VAL A 77 -5.68 10.82 2.06
CA VAL A 77 -4.65 10.50 3.05
C VAL A 77 -3.33 11.09 2.60
N ARG A 78 -2.73 11.95 3.43
CA ARG A 78 -1.39 12.50 3.23
C ARG A 78 -0.39 11.73 4.07
N ILE A 79 0.73 11.33 3.49
CA ILE A 79 1.85 10.76 4.23
C ILE A 79 2.72 11.90 4.75
N LEU A 80 2.96 11.91 6.05
CA LEU A 80 3.78 12.92 6.74
C LEU A 80 5.18 12.39 7.03
N ASP A 81 5.26 11.14 7.49
CA ASP A 81 6.52 10.45 7.74
C ASP A 81 6.49 9.07 7.07
N ARG A 82 7.13 9.00 5.90
CA ARG A 82 7.24 7.75 5.13
C ARG A 82 8.08 6.70 5.87
N ARG A 83 9.09 7.09 6.65
CA ARG A 83 9.95 6.15 7.39
C ARG A 83 9.18 5.49 8.52
N ALA A 84 8.44 6.28 9.31
CA ALA A 84 7.55 5.75 10.35
C ALA A 84 6.52 4.76 9.76
N LEU A 85 5.99 5.06 8.57
CA LEU A 85 5.06 4.17 7.89
C LEU A 85 5.70 2.86 7.40
N ILE A 86 6.96 2.90 6.95
CA ILE A 86 7.75 1.70 6.63
C ILE A 86 7.99 0.84 7.87
N GLU A 87 8.31 1.45 9.01
CA GLU A 87 8.49 0.74 10.27
C GLU A 87 7.20 0.02 10.70
N VAL A 88 6.05 0.69 10.56
CA VAL A 88 4.74 0.08 10.84
C VAL A 88 4.45 -1.08 9.88
N ALA A 89 4.77 -0.94 8.59
CA ALA A 89 4.62 -2.04 7.64
C ALA A 89 5.57 -3.20 7.98
N GLY A 90 6.78 -2.90 8.48
CA GLY A 90 7.79 -3.89 8.83
C GLY A 90 8.10 -4.82 7.67
N GLY A 91 8.26 -6.12 7.95
CA GLY A 91 8.60 -7.12 6.93
C GLY A 91 7.53 -7.37 5.86
N CYS A 92 6.37 -6.71 5.92
CA CYS A 92 5.35 -6.81 4.87
C CYS A 92 5.59 -5.83 3.70
N TYR A 93 6.54 -4.91 3.82
CA TYR A 93 6.93 -3.95 2.78
C TYR A 93 8.41 -4.10 2.44
N GLY A 94 8.75 -4.06 1.14
CA GLY A 94 10.11 -4.09 0.62
C GLY A 94 10.35 -5.26 -0.34
N GLY A 95 10.10 -6.50 0.08
CA GLY A 95 10.37 -7.68 -0.76
C GLY A 95 9.46 -7.79 -1.99
N PRO A 96 8.13 -7.92 -1.81
CA PRO A 96 7.18 -7.95 -2.92
C PRO A 96 7.16 -6.66 -3.76
N GLU A 97 7.48 -5.51 -3.16
CA GLU A 97 7.53 -4.21 -3.83
C GLU A 97 8.78 -4.06 -4.69
N ALA A 98 9.95 -4.47 -4.20
CA ALA A 98 11.17 -4.50 -5.00
C ALA A 98 11.04 -5.48 -6.18
N GLU A 99 10.33 -6.59 -6.00
CA GLU A 99 10.03 -7.51 -7.09
C GLU A 99 9.03 -6.90 -8.09
N TYR A 100 8.00 -6.20 -7.63
CA TYR A 100 7.09 -5.44 -8.50
C TYR A 100 7.81 -4.33 -9.28
N GLU A 101 8.68 -3.57 -8.63
CA GLU A 101 9.52 -2.53 -9.27
C GLU A 101 10.46 -3.15 -10.30
N ARG A 102 11.15 -4.26 -9.97
CA ARG A 102 11.98 -5.02 -10.92
C ARG A 102 11.17 -5.47 -12.14
N LEU A 103 9.98 -6.01 -11.94
CA LEU A 103 9.15 -6.55 -13.02
C LEU A 103 8.60 -5.45 -13.92
N ILE A 104 8.10 -4.34 -13.36
CA ILE A 104 7.59 -3.21 -14.15
C ILE A 104 8.73 -2.47 -14.86
N VAL A 105 9.88 -2.26 -14.20
CA VAL A 105 11.07 -1.68 -14.85
C VAL A 105 11.59 -2.60 -15.97
N SER A 106 11.37 -3.92 -15.89
CA SER A 106 11.69 -4.84 -16.98
C SER A 106 10.68 -4.84 -18.14
N GLU A 107 9.41 -4.46 -17.89
CA GLU A 107 8.39 -4.30 -18.95
C GLU A 107 8.46 -2.93 -19.65
N GLU A 108 9.09 -1.90 -19.05
CA GLU A 108 9.35 -0.61 -19.71
C GLU A 108 10.67 -0.56 -20.54
N ALA A 109 11.35 -1.68 -20.71
CA ALA A 109 12.51 -1.79 -21.60
C ALA A 109 12.20 -2.48 -22.94
N PRO A 110 11.25 -1.94 -23.75
CA PRO A 110 11.52 -1.92 -25.19
C PRO A 110 11.24 -0.57 -25.89
N TYR A 111 10.69 0.46 -25.25
CA TYR A 111 10.30 1.69 -25.96
C TYR A 111 11.28 2.88 -25.85
N LEU A 112 12.26 2.82 -24.95
CA LEU A 112 13.26 3.90 -24.76
C LEU A 112 14.65 3.61 -25.36
N MET A 113 14.83 2.50 -26.11
CA MET A 113 16.06 2.20 -26.86
C MET A 113 15.92 2.28 -28.39
N VAL A 114 15.01 3.13 -28.89
CA VAL A 114 14.94 3.49 -30.32
C VAL A 114 14.74 5.01 -30.45
N ALA A 115 15.69 5.74 -29.89
CA ALA A 115 15.99 7.10 -30.30
C ALA A 115 17.50 7.31 -30.07
N GLU A 116 18.30 6.74 -30.96
CA GLU A 116 19.34 7.40 -31.78
C GLU A 116 20.07 6.35 -32.63
#